data_AF-A0A4Q2QQV1-F1
#
_entry.id   AF-A0A4Q2QQV1-F1
#
_cell.length_a   1.000
_cell.length_b   1.000
_cell.length_c   1.000
_cell.angle_alpha   90.00
_cell.angle_beta   90.00
_cell.angle_gamma   90.00
#
_symmetry.space_group_name_H-M   'P 1'
#
loop_
_entity.id
_entity.type
_entity.pdbx_description
1 polymer ?
#
loop_
_entity_poly.entity_id
_entity_poly.type
_entity_poly.pdbx_seq_one_letter_code
_entity_poly.pdbx_strand_id
1 'polypeptide(L)'
;TIINWALEMINKRRAKNGEPPLDIAAIPLDDKKSFDMLQRSETTAVFQLESRGMKDLIKRLQPDCFEDMIALVALFRPGPLQSGMVDNFIDRKHGREEISYPDVQWQHESLKPVLEPTYGIILYQEQVMQIAQV
;
A
#
# COMPACT_ATOMS: atom_id res chain seq x y z
N THR A 1 -10.13 -9.85 20.16
CA THR A 1 -10.29 -9.19 18.85
C THR A 1 -10.26 -10.24 17.75
N ILE A 2 -10.69 -9.92 16.52
CA ILE A 2 -10.73 -10.89 15.40
C ILE A 2 -9.34 -11.51 15.16
N ILE A 3 -8.27 -10.71 15.20
CA ILE A 3 -6.89 -11.19 15.05
C ILE A 3 -6.52 -12.18 16.17
N ASN A 4 -6.82 -11.87 17.44
CA ASN A 4 -6.51 -12.78 18.56
C ASN A 4 -7.22 -14.13 18.41
N TRP A 5 -8.50 -14.13 18.01
CA TRP A 5 -9.23 -15.37 17.79
C TRP A 5 -8.64 -16.19 16.62
N ALA A 6 -8.23 -15.53 15.53
CA ALA A 6 -7.53 -16.19 14.43
C ALA A 6 -6.22 -16.84 14.91
N LEU A 7 -5.41 -16.12 15.68
CA LEU A 7 -4.16 -16.63 16.26
C LEU A 7 -4.40 -17.83 17.18
N GLU A 8 -5.39 -17.77 18.06
CA GLU A 8 -5.76 -18.88 18.96
C GLU A 8 -6.14 -20.14 18.17
N MET A 9 -6.94 -19.99 17.10
CA MET A 9 -7.35 -21.11 16.24
C MET A 9 -6.18 -21.71 15.47
N ILE A 10 -5.32 -20.87 14.89
CA ILE A 10 -4.12 -21.30 14.16
C ILE A 10 -3.16 -22.04 15.12
N ASN A 11 -2.91 -21.48 16.31
CA ASN A 11 -1.98 -22.07 17.28
C ASN A 11 -2.47 -23.40 17.85
N LYS A 12 -3.79 -23.59 18.02
CA LYS A 12 -4.37 -24.90 18.36
C LYS A 12 -4.05 -25.96 17.31
N ARG A 13 -4.03 -25.60 16.02
CA ARG A 13 -3.66 -26.52 14.92
C ARG A 13 -2.16 -26.78 14.90
N ARG A 14 -1.34 -25.73 15.03
CA ARG A 14 0.13 -25.84 15.10
C ARG A 14 0.59 -26.75 16.24
N ALA A 15 0.00 -26.62 17.41
CA ALA A 15 0.30 -27.48 18.56
C ALA A 15 0.05 -28.97 18.27
N LYS A 16 -1.01 -29.31 17.53
CA LYS A 16 -1.27 -30.70 17.10
C LYS A 16 -0.23 -31.23 16.12
N ASN A 17 0.44 -30.35 15.38
CA ASN A 17 1.51 -30.69 14.43
C ASN A 17 2.91 -30.63 15.06
N GLY A 18 3.03 -30.27 16.35
CA GLY A 18 4.34 -30.05 17.00
C GLY A 18 5.07 -28.77 16.53
N GLU A 19 4.35 -27.83 15.91
CA GLU A 19 4.90 -26.54 15.47
C GLU A 19 4.84 -25.50 16.60
N PRO A 20 5.82 -24.58 16.69
CA PRO A 20 5.77 -23.49 17.65
C PRO A 20 4.60 -22.52 17.35
N PRO A 21 4.09 -21.81 18.37
CA PRO A 21 3.08 -20.76 18.17
C PRO A 21 3.50 -19.75 17.11
N LEU A 22 2.55 -19.25 16.34
CA LEU A 22 2.75 -18.20 15.37
C LEU A 22 3.06 -16.88 16.09
N ASP A 23 4.22 -16.30 15.78
CA ASP A 23 4.54 -14.92 16.12
C ASP A 23 4.06 -13.99 15.00
N ILE A 24 3.06 -13.17 15.31
CA ILE A 24 2.47 -12.22 14.36
C ILE A 24 3.45 -11.12 13.95
N ALA A 25 4.37 -10.73 14.85
CA ALA A 25 5.34 -9.66 14.58
C ALA A 25 6.45 -10.11 13.63
N ALA A 26 6.61 -11.42 13.44
CA ALA A 26 7.60 -12.01 12.56
C ALA A 26 7.04 -12.36 11.16
N ILE A 27 5.78 -12.04 10.86
CA ILE A 27 5.19 -12.29 9.54
C ILE A 27 5.88 -11.39 8.51
N PRO A 28 6.42 -11.95 7.40
CA PRO A 28 7.05 -11.15 6.35
C PRO A 28 6.05 -10.19 5.69
N LEU A 29 6.51 -8.98 5.37
CA LEU A 29 5.70 -7.94 4.72
C LEU A 29 5.65 -8.08 3.19
N ASP A 30 6.40 -9.04 2.63
CA ASP A 30 6.56 -9.34 1.21
C ASP A 30 5.90 -10.68 0.81
N ASP A 31 4.95 -11.19 1.60
CA ASP A 31 4.26 -12.44 1.29
C ASP A 31 3.45 -12.34 0.00
N LYS A 32 3.99 -12.95 -1.06
CA LYS A 32 3.38 -12.93 -2.40
C LYS A 32 1.93 -13.41 -2.41
N LYS A 33 1.58 -14.43 -1.61
CA LYS A 33 0.21 -14.97 -1.60
C LYS A 33 -0.80 -13.95 -1.08
N SER A 34 -0.40 -13.12 -0.11
CA SER A 34 -1.20 -12.02 0.41
C SER A 34 -1.42 -10.94 -0.66
N PHE A 35 -0.38 -10.56 -1.41
CA PHE A 35 -0.51 -9.63 -2.53
C PHE A 35 -1.34 -10.21 -3.68
N ASP A 36 -1.15 -11.47 -4.05
CA ASP A 36 -1.94 -12.12 -5.09
C ASP A 36 -3.45 -12.11 -4.73
N MET A 37 -3.80 -12.37 -3.46
CA MET A 37 -5.19 -12.29 -2.95
C MET A 37 -5.75 -10.87 -3.05
N LEU A 38 -4.95 -9.89 -2.63
CA LEU A 38 -5.29 -8.49 -2.70
C LEU A 38 -5.52 -8.03 -4.15
N GLN A 39 -4.64 -8.36 -5.08
CA GLN A 39 -4.76 -8.02 -6.50
C GLN A 39 -6.02 -8.60 -7.17
N ARG A 40 -6.48 -9.78 -6.71
CA ARG A 40 -7.79 -10.34 -7.08
C ARG A 40 -8.99 -9.64 -6.42
N SER A 41 -8.74 -8.65 -5.56
CA SER A 41 -9.74 -7.89 -4.79
C SER A 41 -10.56 -8.75 -3.83
N GLU A 42 -9.97 -9.84 -3.34
CA GLU A 42 -10.55 -10.75 -2.36
C GLU A 42 -10.43 -10.17 -0.93
N THR A 43 -10.89 -8.94 -0.73
CA THR A 43 -10.65 -8.14 0.51
C THR A 43 -11.85 -8.06 1.45
N THR A 44 -12.83 -8.95 1.32
CA THR A 44 -13.96 -9.02 2.25
C THR A 44 -13.44 -9.31 3.67
N ALA A 45 -13.92 -8.54 4.66
CA ALA A 45 -13.42 -8.58 6.05
C ALA A 45 -11.91 -8.30 6.23
N VAL A 46 -11.22 -7.76 5.21
CA VAL A 46 -9.86 -7.24 5.37
C VAL A 46 -9.96 -5.79 5.85
N PHE A 47 -9.35 -5.50 6.99
CA PHE A 47 -9.41 -4.18 7.63
C PHE A 47 -9.03 -3.06 6.64
N GLN A 48 -9.82 -1.98 6.62
CA GLN A 48 -9.73 -0.82 5.71
C GLN A 48 -9.96 -1.11 4.21
N LEU A 49 -9.93 -2.36 3.77
CA LEU A 49 -9.89 -2.70 2.34
C LEU A 49 -11.21 -3.26 1.77
N GLU A 50 -12.27 -3.24 2.56
CA GLU A 50 -13.52 -3.95 2.24
C GLU A 50 -14.47 -3.18 1.31
N SER A 51 -14.45 -1.84 1.35
CA SER A 51 -15.45 -1.03 0.64
C SER A 51 -15.38 -1.23 -0.89
N ARG A 52 -16.51 -1.05 -1.58
CA ARG A 52 -16.58 -1.19 -3.04
C ARG A 52 -15.57 -0.28 -3.75
N GLY A 53 -15.52 1.00 -3.37
CA GLY A 53 -14.57 1.95 -3.98
C GLY A 53 -13.11 1.55 -3.74
N MET A 54 -12.81 0.99 -2.58
CA MET A 54 -11.46 0.52 -2.26
C MET A 54 -11.09 -0.72 -3.10
N LYS A 55 -12.01 -1.67 -3.28
CA LYS A 55 -11.83 -2.80 -4.19
C LYS A 55 -11.58 -2.33 -5.62
N ASP A 56 -12.34 -1.35 -6.10
CA ASP A 56 -12.13 -0.78 -7.44
C ASP A 56 -10.77 -0.09 -7.56
N LEU A 57 -10.32 0.61 -6.51
CA LEU A 57 -8.98 1.20 -6.46
C LEU A 57 -7.88 0.13 -6.49
N ILE A 58 -8.00 -0.94 -5.71
CA ILE A 58 -7.06 -2.07 -5.70
C ILE A 58 -6.94 -2.70 -7.10
N LYS A 59 -8.05 -2.90 -7.80
CA LYS A 59 -8.03 -3.44 -9.18
C LYS A 59 -7.23 -2.58 -10.13
N ARG A 60 -7.32 -1.25 -9.98
CA ARG A 60 -6.61 -0.29 -10.85
C ARG A 60 -5.14 -0.16 -10.45
N LEU A 61 -4.85 -0.12 -9.15
CA LEU A 61 -3.51 0.06 -8.62
C LEU A 61 -2.64 -1.20 -8.72
N GLN A 62 -3.24 -2.40 -8.60
CA GLN A 62 -2.53 -3.68 -8.55
C GLN A 62 -1.36 -3.68 -7.54
N PRO A 63 -1.60 -3.37 -6.25
CA PRO A 63 -0.56 -3.32 -5.21
C PRO A 63 0.25 -4.63 -5.15
N ASP A 64 1.58 -4.53 -5.18
CA ASP A 64 2.51 -5.67 -5.20
C ASP A 64 3.67 -5.54 -4.20
N CYS A 65 3.74 -4.43 -3.46
CA CYS A 65 4.66 -4.23 -2.34
C CYS A 65 3.96 -3.57 -1.14
N PHE A 66 4.66 -3.50 -0.01
CA PHE A 66 4.10 -2.93 1.22
C PHE A 66 3.88 -1.41 1.10
N GLU A 67 4.76 -0.70 0.40
CA GLU A 67 4.65 0.73 0.15
C GLU A 67 3.36 1.08 -0.61
N ASP A 68 2.96 0.25 -1.57
CA ASP A 68 1.68 0.42 -2.27
C ASP A 68 0.48 0.25 -1.33
N MET A 69 0.57 -0.59 -0.29
CA MET A 69 -0.49 -0.73 0.71
C MET A 69 -0.69 0.56 1.49
N ILE A 70 0.43 1.19 1.88
CA ILE A 70 0.42 2.47 2.58
C ILE A 70 -0.16 3.55 1.66
N ALA A 71 0.29 3.60 0.40
CA ALA A 71 -0.20 4.55 -0.59
C ALA A 71 -1.69 4.37 -0.87
N LEU A 72 -2.16 3.13 -1.03
CA LEU A 72 -3.56 2.78 -1.28
C LEU A 72 -4.48 3.39 -0.22
N VAL A 73 -4.14 3.23 1.06
CA VAL A 73 -4.94 3.77 2.18
C VAL A 73 -4.89 5.30 2.22
N ALA A 74 -3.75 5.91 1.89
CA ALA A 74 -3.62 7.36 1.83
C ALA A 74 -4.42 7.97 0.67
N LEU A 75 -4.40 7.32 -0.50
CA LEU A 75 -5.10 7.72 -1.72
C LEU A 75 -6.62 7.58 -1.60
N PHE A 76 -7.12 6.63 -0.80
CA PHE A 76 -8.56 6.43 -0.60
C PHE A 76 -9.17 7.43 0.41
N ARG A 77 -8.94 8.72 0.17
CA ARG A 77 -9.48 9.83 0.95
C ARG A 77 -10.10 10.88 0.02
N PRO A 78 -11.08 11.68 0.48
CA PRO A 78 -11.79 12.62 -0.38
C PRO A 78 -10.90 13.59 -1.17
N GLY A 79 -9.83 14.11 -0.56
CA GLY A 79 -8.90 15.02 -1.22
C GLY A 79 -8.19 14.39 -2.43
N PRO A 80 -7.38 13.33 -2.23
CA PRO A 80 -6.70 12.65 -3.33
C PRO A 80 -7.64 12.09 -4.41
N LEU A 81 -8.82 11.58 -4.03
CA LEU A 81 -9.81 11.06 -4.98
C LEU A 81 -10.38 12.12 -5.92
N GLN A 82 -10.39 13.39 -5.50
CA GLN A 82 -10.98 14.50 -6.27
C GLN A 82 -9.94 15.33 -7.03
N SER A 83 -8.65 15.14 -6.77
CA SER A 83 -7.58 15.97 -7.34
C SER A 83 -6.90 15.38 -8.58
N GLY A 84 -7.31 14.19 -9.04
CA GLY A 84 -6.61 13.45 -10.10
C GLY A 84 -5.31 12.75 -9.65
N MET A 85 -4.92 12.94 -8.38
CA MET A 85 -3.70 12.34 -7.81
C MET A 85 -3.69 10.81 -7.90
N VAL A 86 -4.86 10.17 -7.72
CA VAL A 86 -5.02 8.73 -7.84
C VAL A 86 -4.67 8.23 -9.24
N ASP A 87 -5.09 8.95 -10.26
CA ASP A 87 -4.88 8.56 -11.65
C ASP A 87 -3.39 8.66 -12.00
N ASN A 88 -2.75 9.79 -11.65
CA ASN A 88 -1.30 9.98 -11.85
C ASN A 88 -0.48 8.90 -11.12
N PHE A 89 -0.85 8.56 -9.88
CA PHE A 89 -0.12 7.53 -9.12
C PHE A 89 -0.18 6.18 -9.81
N ILE A 90 -1.38 5.80 -10.26
CA ILE A 90 -1.61 4.53 -10.95
C ILE A 90 -0.92 4.54 -12.31
N ASP A 91 -0.99 5.63 -13.08
CA ASP A 91 -0.37 5.71 -14.40
C ASP A 91 1.15 5.69 -14.33
N ARG A 92 1.76 6.38 -13.36
CA ARG A 92 3.22 6.33 -13.13
C ARG A 92 3.66 4.95 -12.65
N LYS A 93 2.93 4.34 -11.71
CA LYS A 93 3.23 2.97 -11.27
C LYS A 93 3.25 1.98 -12.44
N HIS A 94 2.28 2.08 -13.33
CA HIS A 94 2.16 1.20 -14.50
C HIS A 94 3.01 1.63 -15.71
N GLY A 95 3.82 2.68 -15.58
CA GLY A 95 4.66 3.20 -16.65
C GLY A 95 3.89 3.80 -17.83
N ARG A 96 2.63 4.20 -17.64
CA ARG A 96 1.82 4.94 -18.63
C ARG A 96 2.11 6.43 -18.64
N GLU A 97 2.64 6.95 -17.53
CA GLU A 97 3.17 8.30 -17.39
C GLU A 97 4.64 8.21 -16.95
N GLU A 98 5.47 9.15 -17.42
CA GLU A 98 6.86 9.25 -17.00
C GLU A 98 6.96 9.70 -15.52
N ILE A 99 7.78 8.99 -14.74
CA ILE A 99 8.02 9.35 -13.34
C ILE A 99 8.81 10.66 -13.29
N SER A 100 8.26 11.65 -12.60
CA SER A 100 8.89 12.97 -12.38
C SER A 100 8.81 13.35 -10.91
N TYR A 101 9.76 14.16 -10.42
CA TYR A 101 9.93 14.43 -8.99
C TYR A 101 9.80 15.93 -8.66
N PRO A 102 8.58 16.48 -8.47
CA PRO A 102 7.28 15.82 -8.58
C PRO A 102 6.59 15.98 -9.95
N ASP A 103 7.05 16.94 -10.74
CA ASP A 103 6.44 17.38 -11.98
C ASP A 103 7.45 17.41 -13.12
N VAL A 104 7.02 17.14 -14.35
CA VAL A 104 7.89 17.06 -15.52
C VAL A 104 8.67 18.35 -15.75
N GLN A 105 8.03 19.51 -15.55
CA GLN A 105 8.63 20.82 -15.76
C GLN A 105 9.39 21.32 -14.53
N TRP A 106 8.88 21.01 -13.34
CA TRP A 106 9.39 21.53 -12.07
C TRP A 106 9.99 20.44 -11.18
N GLN A 107 10.80 19.55 -11.76
CA GLN A 107 11.50 18.49 -11.03
C GLN A 107 12.87 18.90 -10.53
N HIS A 108 13.31 18.28 -9.43
CA HIS A 108 14.65 18.45 -8.89
C HIS A 108 15.18 17.12 -8.35
N GLU A 109 16.44 16.77 -8.67
CA GLU A 109 17.04 15.46 -8.32
C GLU A 109 17.03 15.19 -6.81
N SER A 110 17.16 16.24 -5.98
CA SER A 110 17.14 16.11 -4.52
C SER A 110 15.81 15.62 -3.95
N LEU A 111 14.72 15.68 -4.73
CA LEU A 111 13.39 15.19 -4.34
C LEU A 111 13.22 13.70 -4.61
N LYS A 112 14.07 13.11 -5.47
CA LYS A 112 13.98 11.69 -5.83
C LYS A 112 13.98 10.77 -4.61
N PRO A 113 14.91 10.87 -3.64
CA PRO A 113 14.93 9.95 -2.49
C PRO A 113 13.66 10.02 -1.62
N VAL A 114 13.00 11.19 -1.58
CA VAL A 114 11.80 11.42 -0.77
C VAL A 114 10.54 10.91 -1.47
N LEU A 115 10.50 11.03 -2.80
CA LEU A 115 9.29 10.80 -3.60
C LEU A 115 9.32 9.52 -4.43
N GLU A 116 10.45 8.83 -4.54
CA GLU A 116 10.58 7.54 -5.24
C GLU A 116 9.58 6.49 -4.75
N PRO A 117 9.34 6.30 -3.44
CA PRO A 117 8.35 5.34 -2.94
C PRO A 117 6.90 5.66 -3.33
N THR A 118 6.62 6.89 -3.77
CA THR A 118 5.29 7.35 -4.17
C THR A 118 5.25 7.74 -5.65
N TYR A 119 6.15 7.18 -6.46
CA TYR A 119 6.24 7.43 -7.90
C TYR A 119 6.32 8.93 -8.25
N GLY A 120 7.04 9.69 -7.44
CA GLY A 120 7.22 11.12 -7.64
C GLY A 120 6.08 12.00 -7.12
N ILE A 121 5.05 11.42 -6.51
CA ILE A 121 3.89 12.19 -6.03
C ILE A 121 4.05 12.53 -4.55
N ILE A 122 3.84 13.78 -4.17
CA ILE A 122 3.78 14.19 -2.76
C ILE A 122 2.45 13.68 -2.18
N LEU A 123 2.52 12.61 -1.39
CA LEU A 123 1.36 11.92 -0.85
C LEU A 123 1.26 12.06 0.69
N TYR A 124 2.40 12.16 1.37
CA TYR A 124 2.47 12.16 2.83
C TYR A 124 2.93 13.51 3.38
N GLN A 125 2.52 13.84 4.62
CA GLN A 125 2.97 15.06 5.29
C GLN A 125 4.47 15.01 5.59
N GLU A 126 4.97 13.83 5.92
CA GLU A 126 6.37 13.54 6.18
C GLU A 126 7.24 13.86 4.97
N GLN A 127 6.73 13.62 3.75
CA GLN A 127 7.43 14.00 2.52
C GLN A 127 7.55 15.52 2.41
N VAL A 128 6.48 16.28 2.71
CA VAL A 128 6.53 17.75 2.72
C VAL A 128 7.58 18.26 3.72
N MET A 129 7.63 17.65 4.91
CA MET A 129 8.62 18.01 5.92
C MET A 129 10.05 17.70 5.47
N GLN A 130 10.28 16.55 4.83
CA GLN A 130 11.60 16.18 4.30
C GLN A 130 12.04 17.10 3.17
N ILE A 131 11.14 17.46 2.24
CA ILE A 131 11.42 18.39 1.14
C ILE A 131 11.90 19.75 1.67
N ALA A 132 11.30 20.25 2.74
CA ALA A 132 11.68 21.54 3.34
C ALA A 132 13.07 21.53 4.03
N GLN A 133 13.66 20.36 4.26
CA GLN A 133 14.98 20.19 4.89
C GLN A 133 16.11 20.01 3.88
N VAL A 134 15.76 19.86 2.60
CA VAL A 134 16.69 19.58 1.49
C VAL A 134 17.09 20.87 0.78
#